data_AF-A0A0Q7NGQ8-F1
#
_entry.id   AF-A0A0Q7NGQ8-F1
#
_cell.length_a   1.000
_cell.length_b   1.000
_cell.length_c   1.000
_cell.angle_alpha   90.00
_cell.angle_beta   90.00
_cell.angle_gamma   90.00
#
_symmetry.space_group_name_H-M   'P 1'
#
loop_
_entity.id
_entity.type
_entity.pdbx_description
1 polymer ?
#
loop_
_entity_poly.entity_id
_entity_poly.type
_entity_poly.pdbx_seq_one_letter_code
_entity_poly.pdbx_strand_id
1 'polypeptide(L)'
;MPVIASVFALVLLVTSGRYGYHRDELYFLAAGRRLDWSYPDQPPLSPFLARLMAAVDPDSLCVMRLPAVAAATVVVVCAGLLAGELGGGRRSLRCSW
;
A
#
# COMPACT_ATOMS: atom_id res chain seq x y z
N MET A 1 -5.90 -2.34 17.71
CA MET A 1 -4.93 -2.18 16.61
C MET A 1 -5.14 -3.18 15.48
N PRO A 2 -5.15 -4.52 15.68
CA PRO A 2 -5.32 -5.45 14.57
C PRO A 2 -6.67 -5.26 13.86
N VAL A 3 -7.76 -5.03 14.60
CA VAL A 3 -9.09 -4.76 14.02
C VAL A 3 -9.08 -3.52 13.11
N ILE A 4 -8.41 -2.44 13.53
CA ILE A 4 -8.34 -1.19 12.75
C ILE A 4 -7.52 -1.41 11.48
N ALA A 5 -6.38 -2.08 11.59
CA ALA A 5 -5.53 -2.41 10.43
C ALA A 5 -6.26 -3.33 9.43
N SER A 6 -6.98 -4.35 9.93
CA SER A 6 -7.78 -5.26 9.09
C SER A 6 -8.93 -4.53 8.39
N VAL A 7 -9.65 -3.65 9.10
CA VAL A 7 -10.72 -2.83 8.50
C VAL A 7 -10.14 -1.88 7.46
N PHE A 8 -9.00 -1.24 7.75
CA PHE A 8 -8.31 -0.36 6.81
C PHE A 8 -7.91 -1.10 5.52
N ALA A 9 -7.25 -2.26 5.65
CA ALA A 9 -6.87 -3.09 4.51
C ALA A 9 -8.10 -3.54 3.70
N LEU A 10 -9.17 -3.98 4.37
CA LEU A 10 -10.41 -4.41 3.71
C LEU A 10 -11.06 -3.27 2.93
N VAL A 11 -11.16 -2.08 3.54
CA VAL A 11 -11.72 -0.90 2.87
C VAL A 11 -10.91 -0.54 1.64
N LEU A 12 -9.58 -0.53 1.74
CA LEU A 12 -8.71 -0.28 0.59
C LEU A 12 -8.90 -1.32 -0.51
N LEU A 13 -8.94 -2.61 -0.19
CA LEU A 13 -9.13 -3.66 -1.19
C LEU A 13 -10.49 -3.56 -1.90
N VAL A 14 -11.57 -3.41 -1.13
CA VAL A 14 -12.94 -3.33 -1.69
C VAL A 14 -13.11 -2.07 -2.54
N THR A 15 -12.49 -0.95 -2.15
CA THR A 15 -12.56 0.30 -2.91
C THR A 15 -11.55 0.37 -4.06
N SER A 16 -10.50 -0.46 -4.04
CA SER A 16 -9.45 -0.44 -5.06
C SER A 16 -9.96 -0.79 -6.45
N GLY A 17 -11.05 -1.53 -6.61
CA GLY A 17 -11.63 -1.81 -7.92
C GLY A 17 -12.50 -0.68 -8.49
N ARG A 18 -12.83 0.36 -7.71
CA ARG A 18 -13.81 1.38 -8.12
C ARG A 18 -13.30 2.38 -9.15
N TYR A 19 -12.00 2.61 -9.18
CA TYR A 19 -11.36 3.54 -10.12
C TYR A 19 -10.42 2.79 -11.04
N GLY A 20 -10.41 3.19 -12.31
CA GLY A 20 -9.45 2.69 -13.31
C GLY A 20 -8.00 3.05 -12.96
N TYR A 21 -7.11 2.81 -13.93
CA TYR A 21 -5.69 3.09 -13.77
C TYR A 21 -5.42 4.56 -13.47
N HIS A 22 -4.63 4.80 -12.42
CA HIS A 22 -4.05 6.11 -12.16
C HIS A 22 -2.89 6.36 -13.13
N ARG A 23 -2.59 7.63 -13.42
CA ARG A 23 -1.51 8.00 -14.36
C ARG A 23 -0.17 7.39 -13.93
N ASP A 24 0.14 7.46 -12.64
CA ASP A 24 1.40 6.95 -12.10
C ASP A 24 1.46 5.42 -12.13
N GLU A 25 0.31 4.74 -12.02
CA GLU A 25 0.24 3.27 -12.11
C GLU A 25 0.55 2.77 -13.54
N LEU A 26 0.12 3.51 -14.56
CA LEU A 26 0.49 3.23 -15.95
C LEU A 26 2.00 3.36 -16.15
N TYR A 27 2.62 4.33 -15.48
CA TYR A 27 4.07 4.49 -15.48
C TYR A 27 4.77 3.32 -14.78
N PHE A 28 4.25 2.85 -13.64
CA PHE A 28 4.77 1.67 -12.93
C PHE A 28 4.66 0.39 -13.76
N LEU A 29 3.55 0.21 -14.48
CA LEU A 29 3.38 -0.88 -15.44
C LEU A 29 4.40 -0.82 -16.59
N ALA A 30 4.59 0.35 -17.18
CA ALA A 30 5.54 0.54 -18.27
C ALA A 30 6.98 0.28 -17.80
N ALA A 31 7.34 0.80 -16.63
CA ALA A 31 8.64 0.60 -16.00
C ALA A 31 8.85 -0.84 -15.52
N GLY A 32 7.80 -1.55 -15.08
CA GLY A 32 7.87 -2.97 -14.72
C GLY A 32 8.13 -3.87 -15.93
N ARG A 33 7.67 -3.48 -17.12
CA ARG A 33 8.00 -4.19 -18.39
C ARG A 33 9.44 -3.98 -18.83
N ARG A 34 10.07 -2.86 -18.45
CA ARG A 34 11.48 -2.55 -18.73
C ARG A 34 12.20 -2.19 -17.43
N LEU A 35 12.60 -3.18 -16.65
CA LEU A 35 13.33 -2.88 -15.42
C LEU A 35 14.66 -2.19 -15.74
N ASP A 36 14.74 -0.92 -15.37
CA ASP A 36 15.94 -0.12 -15.35
C ASP A 36 16.25 0.26 -13.90
N TRP A 37 17.54 0.44 -13.62
CA TRP A 37 18.03 0.70 -12.27
C TRP A 37 17.73 2.12 -11.77
N SER A 38 17.53 3.05 -12.71
CA SER A 38 17.28 4.46 -12.42
C SER A 38 16.14 4.97 -13.30
N TYR A 39 14.93 4.95 -12.74
CA TYR A 39 13.84 5.76 -13.25
C TYR A 39 13.89 7.14 -12.58
N PRO A 40 13.61 8.24 -13.30
CA PRO A 40 13.68 9.60 -12.76
C PRO A 40 12.88 9.79 -11.46
N ASP A 41 11.72 9.15 -11.39
CA ASP A 41 10.71 9.44 -10.36
C ASP A 41 10.55 8.31 -9.33
N GLN A 42 11.08 7.11 -9.58
CA GLN A 42 10.86 5.96 -8.71
C GLN A 42 12.11 5.10 -8.51
N PRO A 43 12.34 4.62 -7.26
CA PRO A 43 13.37 3.62 -6.99
C PRO A 43 13.01 2.29 -7.66
N PRO A 44 14.00 1.41 -7.94
CA PRO A 44 13.79 0.16 -8.69
C PRO A 44 12.85 -0.83 -8.00
N LEU A 45 12.56 -0.64 -6.71
CA LEU A 45 11.61 -1.46 -5.95
C LEU A 45 10.19 -1.38 -6.53
N SER A 46 9.70 -0.18 -6.84
CA SER A 46 8.33 0.04 -7.35
C SER A 46 8.05 -0.68 -8.68
N PRO A 47 8.88 -0.54 -9.74
CA PRO A 47 8.67 -1.27 -10.99
C PRO A 47 8.92 -2.78 -10.83
N PHE A 48 9.79 -3.19 -9.90
CA PHE A 48 9.97 -4.61 -9.60
C PHE A 48 8.70 -5.24 -8.99
N LEU A 49 8.09 -4.57 -8.02
CA LEU A 49 6.81 -4.99 -7.45
C LEU A 49 5.70 -5.01 -8.51
N ALA A 50 5.65 -4.00 -9.39
CA ALA A 50 4.72 -3.99 -10.51
C ALA A 50 4.92 -5.18 -11.45
N ARG A 51 6.16 -5.58 -11.75
CA ARG A 51 6.44 -6.78 -12.56
C ARG A 51 6.01 -8.06 -11.86
N LEU A 52 6.25 -8.18 -10.56
CA LEU A 52 5.81 -9.35 -9.78
C LEU A 52 4.29 -9.49 -9.80
N MET A 53 3.56 -8.39 -9.57
CA MET A 53 2.10 -8.43 -9.60
C MET A 53 1.56 -8.72 -11.00
N ALA A 54 2.17 -8.16 -12.05
CA ALA A 54 1.83 -8.48 -13.44
C ALA A 54 2.11 -9.94 -13.82
N ALA A 55 3.06 -10.61 -13.15
CA ALA A 55 3.30 -12.04 -13.32
C ALA A 55 2.24 -12.92 -12.61
N VAL A 56 1.57 -12.39 -11.59
CA VAL A 56 0.44 -13.07 -10.91
C VAL A 56 -0.83 -12.89 -11.73
N ASP A 57 -1.18 -11.64 -12.05
CA ASP A 57 -2.32 -11.30 -12.89
C ASP A 57 -2.07 -9.94 -13.57
N PRO A 58 -1.85 -9.92 -14.90
CA PRO A 58 -1.53 -8.69 -15.63
C PRO A 58 -2.73 -7.75 -15.82
N ASP A 59 -3.97 -8.26 -15.74
CA ASP A 59 -5.19 -7.48 -16.02
C ASP A 59 -5.90 -7.02 -14.74
N SER A 60 -5.54 -7.57 -13.57
CA SER A 60 -6.15 -7.20 -12.31
C SER A 60 -5.49 -6.00 -11.63
N LEU A 61 -6.19 -4.85 -11.72
CA LEU A 61 -5.92 -3.63 -10.96
C LEU A 61 -5.80 -3.87 -9.45
N CYS A 62 -6.66 -4.75 -8.91
CA CYS A 62 -6.64 -5.09 -7.49
C CYS A 62 -5.33 -5.77 -7.09
N VAL A 63 -4.86 -6.72 -7.92
CA VAL A 63 -3.60 -7.45 -7.68
C VAL A 63 -2.40 -6.51 -7.72
N MET A 64 -2.37 -5.59 -8.68
CA MET A 64 -1.33 -4.56 -8.75
C MET A 64 -1.26 -3.66 -7.52
N ARG A 65 -2.41 -3.37 -6.90
CA ARG A 65 -2.50 -2.50 -5.70
C ARG A 65 -2.19 -3.24 -4.39
N LEU A 66 -2.10 -4.58 -4.39
CA LEU A 66 -1.82 -5.38 -3.19
C LEU A 66 -0.54 -4.95 -2.44
N PRO A 67 0.61 -4.70 -3.11
CA PRO A 67 1.82 -4.27 -2.42
C PRO A 67 1.63 -2.92 -1.73
N ALA A 68 0.88 -2.00 -2.35
CA ALA A 68 0.59 -0.69 -1.79
C ALA A 68 -0.33 -0.80 -0.55
N VAL A 69 -1.37 -1.63 -0.63
CA VAL A 69 -2.27 -1.90 0.51
C VAL A 69 -1.51 -2.55 1.66
N ALA A 70 -0.63 -3.51 1.38
CA ALA A 70 0.19 -4.16 2.38
C ALA A 70 1.12 -3.16 3.08
N ALA A 71 1.84 -2.34 2.30
CA ALA A 71 2.73 -1.32 2.85
C ALA A 71 1.97 -0.30 3.72
N ALA A 72 0.83 0.21 3.25
CA ALA A 72 0.00 1.14 4.02
C ALA A 72 -0.51 0.51 5.32
N THR A 73 -0.92 -0.77 5.29
CA THR A 73 -1.37 -1.49 6.48
C THR A 73 -0.26 -1.66 7.50
N VAL A 74 0.97 -1.97 7.06
CA VAL A 74 2.15 -2.04 7.92
C VAL A 74 2.42 -0.69 8.57
N VAL A 75 2.34 0.42 7.83
CA VAL A 75 2.50 1.77 8.38
C VAL A 75 1.48 2.06 9.47
N VAL A 76 0.21 1.69 9.29
CA VAL A 76 -0.84 1.87 10.31
C VAL A 76 -0.53 1.06 11.58
N VAL A 77 -0.06 -0.17 11.43
CA VAL A 77 0.36 -1.01 12.58
C VAL A 77 1.54 -0.38 13.30
N CYS A 78 2.59 0.01 12.58
CA CYS A 78 3.77 0.66 13.15
C CYS A 78 3.42 1.97 13.86
N ALA A 79 2.56 2.80 13.27
CA ALA A 79 2.10 4.04 13.89
C ALA A 79 1.33 3.76 15.20
N GLY A 80 0.49 2.73 15.23
CA GLY A 80 -0.21 2.31 16.44
C GLY A 80 0.72 1.78 17.54
N LEU A 81 1.78 1.06 17.17
CA LEU A 81 2.81 0.59 18.11
C LEU A 81 3.63 1.76 18.67
N LEU A 82 4.09 2.67 17.80
CA LEU A 82 4.83 3.87 18.20
C LEU A 82 4.00 4.78 19.10
N ALA A 83 2.71 4.95 18.81
CA ALA A 83 1.81 5.70 19.69
C ALA A 83 1.71 5.05 21.09
N GLY A 84 1.78 3.72 21.17
CA GLY A 84 1.84 2.97 22.43
C GLY A 84 3.13 3.24 23.23
N GLU A 85 4.27 3.26 22.55
CA GLU A 85 5.59 3.53 23.16
C GLU A 85 5.73 4.98 23.64
N LEU A 86 5.15 5.94 22.91
CA LEU A 86 5.19 7.38 23.26
C LEU A 86 4.23 7.77 24.39
N GLY A 87 3.74 6.81 25.18
CA GLY A 87 2.85 7.06 26.31
C GLY A 87 1.36 7.16 25.96
N GLY A 88 0.98 6.88 24.71
CA GLY A 88 -0.40 6.63 24.32
C GLY A 88 -0.84 5.28 24.88
N GLY A 89 -1.18 5.23 26.17
CA GLY A 89 -1.62 3.99 26.83
C GLY A 89 -2.76 3.30 26.06
N ARG A 90 -3.06 2.02 26.38
CA ARG A 90 -4.10 1.16 25.77
C ARG A 90 -5.52 1.79 25.64
N ARG A 91 -5.74 3.00 26.16
CA ARG A 91 -6.95 3.83 26.11
C ARG A 91 -6.77 5.24 25.52
N SER A 92 -5.63 5.60 24.91
CA SER A 92 -5.38 6.96 24.37
C SER A 92 -6.26 7.36 23.16
N LEU A 93 -7.25 6.54 22.80
CA LEU A 93 -8.38 6.91 21.95
C LEU A 93 -9.56 7.49 22.75
N ARG A 94 -9.45 7.62 24.07
CA ARG A 94 -10.40 8.40 24.85
C ARG A 94 -9.95 9.85 24.78
N CYS A 95 -10.66 10.61 23.95
CA CYS A 95 -10.55 12.06 23.80
C CYS A 95 -10.25 12.72 25.16
N SER A 96 -9.11 13.41 25.20
CA SER A 96 -8.85 14.49 26.13
C SER A 96 -8.78 15.76 25.29
N TRP A 97 -9.95 16.23 24.86
CA TRP A 97 -10.23 17.63 24.56
C TRP A 97 -11.26 18.10 25.57
#